data_AF-J1JYQ0-F1
#
_entry.id   AF-J1JYQ0-F1
#
_cell.length_a   1.000
_cell.length_b   1.000
_cell.length_c   1.000
_cell.angle_alpha   90.00
_cell.angle_beta   90.00
_cell.angle_gamma   90.00
#
_symmetry.space_group_name_H-M   'P 1'
#
loop_
_entity.id
_entity.type
_entity.pdbx_description
1 polymer ?
#
loop_
_entity_poly.entity_id
_entity_poly.type
_entity_poly.pdbx_seq_one_letter_code
_entity_poly.pdbx_strand_id
1 'polypeptide(L)'
;MDIILLERIPHLGQIGDIVSVKNGYARNFLLPQGKALRANEVNKKYFETQRVQLEARNLERKNEAQKVAEKLDGQSFIVVRSAGETGQLYGSVSTRDISEIITEEGFSVGRNQIELNHPIKTIGLHTITISLHPEVQISVTINIARSTNEAQRQAEGENLTSIEAIYGIQEQPLAEKIDDNDEKSVNEKA
;
A
#
# COMPACT_ATOMS: atom_id res chain seq x y z
N MET A 1 32.74 4.74 1.94
CA MET A 1 33.31 3.38 1.82
C MET A 1 32.74 2.76 0.58
N ASP A 2 33.63 2.23 -0.25
CA ASP A 2 33.25 1.76 -1.57
C ASP A 2 32.91 0.27 -1.53
N ILE A 3 31.82 -0.06 -2.19
CA ILE A 3 31.25 -1.41 -2.21
C ILE A 3 30.83 -1.77 -3.62
N ILE A 4 30.84 -3.06 -3.94
CA ILE A 4 30.35 -3.65 -5.18
C ILE A 4 29.00 -4.29 -4.86
N LEU A 5 27.94 -3.89 -5.56
CA LEU A 5 26.60 -4.45 -5.35
C LEU A 5 26.46 -5.84 -5.96
N LEU A 6 25.96 -6.80 -5.19
CA LEU A 6 25.64 -8.16 -5.65
C LEU A 6 24.17 -8.30 -6.06
N GLU A 7 23.31 -7.47 -5.46
CA GLU A 7 21.89 -7.40 -5.76
C GLU A 7 21.51 -5.96 -6.06
N ARG A 8 20.47 -5.78 -6.89
CA ARG A 8 19.92 -4.46 -7.17
C ARG A 8 19.23 -3.93 -5.90
N ILE A 9 19.56 -2.70 -5.52
CA ILE A 9 18.95 -2.04 -4.35
C ILE A 9 18.28 -0.75 -4.82
N PRO A 10 16.99 -0.53 -4.46
CA PRO A 10 16.30 0.72 -4.74
C PRO A 10 17.09 1.92 -4.21
N HIS A 11 17.24 2.94 -5.06
CA HIS A 11 17.92 4.21 -4.74
C HIS A 11 19.43 4.11 -4.48
N LEU A 12 20.06 2.96 -4.77
CA LEU A 12 21.51 2.78 -4.61
C LEU A 12 22.21 2.47 -5.94
N GLY A 13 21.75 1.45 -6.68
CA GLY A 13 22.39 1.04 -7.94
C GLY A 13 21.98 -0.35 -8.43
N GLN A 14 22.55 -0.73 -9.57
CA GLN A 14 22.37 -2.04 -10.20
C GLN A 14 23.43 -3.04 -9.75
N ILE A 15 23.27 -4.31 -10.14
CA ILE A 15 24.23 -5.38 -9.85
C ILE A 15 25.57 -5.06 -10.53
N GLY A 16 26.64 -5.10 -9.75
CA GLY A 16 28.01 -4.83 -10.22
C GLY A 16 28.45 -3.38 -10.13
N ASP A 17 27.56 -2.45 -9.78
CA ASP A 17 27.93 -1.06 -9.59
C ASP A 17 28.85 -0.89 -8.37
N ILE A 18 29.88 -0.06 -8.54
CA ILE A 18 30.74 0.39 -7.45
C ILE A 18 30.16 1.70 -6.92
N VAL A 19 29.60 1.64 -5.71
CA VAL A 19 28.94 2.79 -5.08
C VAL A 19 29.64 3.16 -3.77
N SER A 20 29.75 4.46 -3.50
CA SER A 20 30.27 4.95 -2.23
C SER A 20 29.14 5.20 -1.25
N VAL A 21 29.16 4.49 -0.11
CA VAL A 21 28.14 4.62 0.94
C VAL A 21 28.75 4.98 2.28
N LYS A 22 27.90 5.44 3.22
CA LYS A 22 28.30 5.66 4.61
C LYS A 22 28.76 4.33 5.25
N ASN A 23 29.84 4.39 6.03
CA ASN A 23 30.45 3.20 6.64
C ASN A 23 29.46 2.36 7.46
N GLY A 24 28.55 3.02 8.20
CA GLY A 24 27.53 2.33 8.99
C GLY A 24 26.53 1.55 8.15
N TYR A 25 26.12 2.09 6.99
CA TYR A 25 25.18 1.42 6.10
C TYR A 25 25.81 0.18 5.45
N ALA A 26 27.07 0.28 4.98
CA ALA A 26 27.81 -0.88 4.48
C ALA A 26 27.97 -1.96 5.57
N ARG A 27 28.41 -1.57 6.77
CA ARG A 27 28.80 -2.51 7.84
C ARG A 27 27.62 -3.20 8.52
N ASN A 28 26.50 -2.51 8.70
CA ASN A 28 25.37 -3.01 9.48
C ASN A 28 24.27 -3.64 8.61
N PHE A 29 24.17 -3.24 7.35
CA PHE A 29 23.08 -3.68 6.47
C PHE A 29 23.59 -4.44 5.25
N LEU A 30 24.44 -3.84 4.42
CA LEU A 30 24.77 -4.40 3.10
C LEU A 30 25.71 -5.61 3.15
N LEU A 31 26.79 -5.54 3.94
CA LEU A 31 27.76 -6.62 4.06
C LEU A 31 27.20 -7.83 4.84
N PRO A 32 26.51 -7.67 6.00
CA PRO A 32 25.97 -8.82 6.73
C PRO A 32 24.85 -9.55 5.99
N GLN A 33 24.06 -8.83 5.18
CA GLN A 33 23.00 -9.44 4.37
C GLN A 33 23.51 -10.02 3.05
N GLY A 34 24.82 -9.93 2.76
CA GLY A 34 25.40 -10.44 1.52
C GLY A 34 24.93 -9.70 0.26
N LYS A 35 24.43 -8.46 0.39
CA LYS A 35 23.94 -7.66 -0.74
C LYS A 35 25.06 -6.90 -1.47
N ALA A 36 26.22 -6.79 -0.85
CA ALA A 36 27.38 -6.13 -1.42
C ALA A 36 28.69 -6.74 -0.91
N LEU A 37 29.77 -6.51 -1.66
CA LEU A 37 31.15 -6.81 -1.25
C LEU A 37 31.95 -5.51 -1.07
N ARG A 38 33.02 -5.55 -0.29
CA ARG A 38 33.98 -4.43 -0.26
C ARG A 38 34.65 -4.29 -1.62
N ALA A 39 34.83 -3.06 -2.09
CA ALA A 39 35.52 -2.77 -3.35
C ALA A 39 37.05 -2.96 -3.23
N ASN A 40 37.48 -4.21 -3.24
CA ASN A 40 38.90 -4.60 -3.30
C ASN A 40 39.15 -5.39 -4.59
N GLU A 41 40.40 -5.41 -5.09
CA GLU A 41 40.74 -6.11 -6.34
C GLU A 41 40.38 -7.60 -6.32
N VAL A 42 40.57 -8.27 -5.17
CA VAL A 42 40.22 -9.68 -4.98
C VAL A 42 38.72 -9.90 -5.16
N ASN A 43 37.89 -9.05 -4.54
CA ASN A 43 36.44 -9.15 -4.62
C ASN A 43 35.91 -8.77 -6.00
N LYS A 44 36.60 -7.86 -6.71
CA LYS A 44 36.25 -7.49 -8.08
C LYS A 44 36.43 -8.69 -9.02
N LYS A 45 37.57 -9.38 -8.95
CA LYS A 45 37.80 -10.62 -9.71
C LYS A 45 36.81 -11.72 -9.33
N TYR A 46 36.52 -11.86 -8.03
CA TYR A 46 35.51 -12.81 -7.56
C TYR A 46 34.13 -12.49 -8.15
N PHE A 47 33.71 -11.22 -8.11
CA PHE A 47 32.44 -10.79 -8.70
C PHE A 47 32.39 -11.07 -10.21
N GLU A 48 33.44 -10.79 -10.97
CA GLU A 48 33.48 -11.06 -12.42
C GLU A 48 33.23 -12.54 -12.75
N THR A 49 33.76 -13.47 -11.94
CA THR A 49 33.50 -14.91 -12.13
C THR A 49 32.07 -15.32 -11.79
N GLN A 50 31.44 -14.64 -10.83
CA GLN A 50 30.07 -14.92 -10.37
C GLN A 50 29.01 -14.11 -11.10
N ARG A 51 29.41 -13.09 -11.86
CA ARG A 51 28.52 -12.09 -12.48
C ARG A 51 27.44 -12.74 -13.33
N VAL A 52 27.84 -13.65 -14.23
CA VAL A 52 26.92 -14.34 -15.13
C VAL A 52 25.87 -15.14 -14.35
N GLN A 53 26.28 -15.81 -13.26
CA GLN A 53 25.37 -16.59 -12.43
C GLN A 53 24.41 -15.71 -11.62
N LEU A 54 24.89 -14.58 -11.11
CA LEU A 54 24.07 -13.62 -10.37
C LEU A 54 23.05 -12.92 -11.27
N GLU A 55 23.46 -12.51 -12.47
CA GLU A 55 22.58 -11.92 -13.49
C GLU A 55 21.51 -12.92 -13.94
N ALA A 56 21.90 -14.17 -14.23
CA ALA A 56 20.94 -15.22 -14.61
C ALA A 56 19.90 -15.47 -13.51
N ARG A 57 20.34 -15.63 -12.25
CA ARG A 57 19.43 -15.81 -11.10
C ARG A 57 18.53 -14.60 -10.88
N ASN A 58 19.04 -13.39 -11.09
CA ASN A 58 18.23 -12.18 -10.98
C ASN A 58 17.14 -12.13 -12.05
N LEU A 59 17.48 -12.49 -13.29
CA LEU A 59 16.55 -12.52 -14.41
C LEU A 59 15.47 -13.58 -14.21
N GLU A 60 15.82 -14.77 -13.70
CA GLU A 60 14.85 -15.82 -13.33
C GLU A 60 13.86 -15.30 -12.27
N ARG A 61 14.37 -14.74 -11.17
CA ARG A 61 13.52 -14.18 -10.10
C ARG A 61 12.65 -13.03 -10.58
N LYS A 62 13.17 -12.16 -11.45
CA LYS A 62 12.41 -11.07 -12.06
C LYS A 62 11.26 -11.64 -12.90
N ASN A 63 11.52 -12.65 -13.71
CA ASN A 63 10.49 -13.28 -14.56
C ASN A 63 9.42 -13.98 -13.73
N GLU A 64 9.80 -14.66 -12.65
CA GLU A 64 8.85 -15.25 -11.69
C GLU A 64 8.00 -14.17 -11.02
N ALA A 65 8.63 -13.10 -10.54
CA ALA A 65 7.93 -11.97 -9.94
C ALA A 65 6.98 -11.30 -10.93
N GLN A 66 7.36 -11.16 -12.21
CA GLN A 66 6.53 -10.59 -13.26
C GLN A 66 5.26 -11.43 -13.51
N LYS A 67 5.40 -12.77 -13.56
CA LYS A 67 4.24 -13.67 -13.71
C LYS A 67 3.26 -13.58 -12.54
N VAL A 68 3.78 -13.37 -11.32
CA VAL A 68 2.95 -13.17 -10.13
C VAL A 68 2.32 -11.77 -10.16
N ALA A 69 3.08 -10.75 -10.56
CA ALA A 69 2.61 -9.39 -10.71
C ALA A 69 1.42 -9.29 -11.67
N GLU A 70 1.51 -9.90 -12.86
CA GLU A 70 0.43 -9.90 -13.84
C GLU A 70 -0.90 -10.49 -13.32
N LYS A 71 -0.83 -11.38 -12.33
CA LYS A 71 -2.01 -11.99 -11.73
C LYS A 71 -2.57 -11.15 -10.58
N LEU A 72 -1.69 -10.55 -9.79
CA LEU A 72 -2.04 -9.79 -8.60
C LEU A 72 -2.37 -8.32 -8.89
N ASP A 73 -1.85 -7.77 -9.97
CA ASP A 73 -2.02 -6.36 -10.30
C ASP A 73 -3.50 -6.03 -10.55
N GLY A 74 -4.00 -5.03 -9.84
CA GLY A 74 -5.41 -4.64 -9.89
C GLY A 74 -6.38 -5.57 -9.16
N GLN A 75 -5.92 -6.64 -8.49
CA GLN A 75 -6.80 -7.44 -7.64
C GLN A 75 -7.29 -6.65 -6.43
N SER A 76 -8.50 -6.98 -5.99
CA SER A 76 -9.12 -6.44 -4.78
C SER A 76 -9.29 -7.53 -3.74
N PHE A 77 -8.76 -7.31 -2.54
CA PHE A 77 -8.90 -8.23 -1.41
C PHE A 77 -9.84 -7.66 -0.36
N ILE A 78 -10.69 -8.50 0.23
CA ILE A 78 -11.64 -8.09 1.26
C ILE A 78 -11.07 -8.45 2.63
N VAL A 79 -11.04 -7.48 3.54
CA VAL A 79 -10.58 -7.63 4.91
C VAL A 79 -11.73 -7.31 5.85
N VAL A 80 -12.22 -8.32 6.57
CA VAL A 80 -13.31 -8.14 7.54
C VAL A 80 -12.74 -7.85 8.92
N ARG A 81 -13.05 -6.65 9.45
CA ARG A 81 -12.63 -6.21 10.79
C ARG A 81 -13.72 -5.39 11.47
N SER A 82 -13.82 -5.53 12.79
CA SER A 82 -14.76 -4.75 13.60
C SER A 82 -14.42 -3.27 13.59
N ALA A 83 -15.42 -2.43 13.32
CA ALA A 83 -15.30 -0.97 13.26
C ALA A 83 -16.47 -0.31 13.99
N GLY A 84 -16.24 0.90 14.50
CA GLY A 84 -17.29 1.79 15.01
C GLY A 84 -18.13 2.39 13.87
N GLU A 85 -19.25 3.00 14.23
CA GLU A 85 -20.20 3.62 13.28
C GLU A 85 -19.57 4.75 12.45
N THR A 86 -18.58 5.45 13.01
CA THR A 86 -17.82 6.52 12.35
C THR A 86 -16.77 6.00 11.35
N GLY A 87 -16.70 4.69 11.12
CA GLY A 87 -15.75 4.07 10.19
C GLY A 87 -14.33 3.86 10.74
N GLN A 88 -14.11 4.14 12.03
CA GLN A 88 -12.83 3.85 12.70
C GLN A 88 -12.77 2.39 13.15
N LEU A 89 -11.68 1.70 12.83
CA LEU A 89 -11.43 0.31 13.22
C LEU A 89 -11.05 0.22 14.70
N TYR A 90 -11.56 -0.80 15.39
CA TYR A 90 -11.13 -1.11 16.76
C TYR A 90 -9.72 -1.71 16.81
N GLY A 91 -9.30 -2.38 15.74
CA GLY A 91 -7.96 -2.93 15.57
C GLY A 91 -7.36 -2.48 14.23
N SER A 92 -6.09 -2.08 14.24
CA SER A 92 -5.42 -1.66 13.01
C SER A 92 -5.12 -2.86 12.11
N VAL A 93 -5.29 -2.68 10.79
CA VAL A 93 -4.83 -3.64 9.79
C VAL A 93 -3.36 -3.37 9.50
N SER A 94 -2.52 -4.39 9.72
CA SER A 94 -1.07 -4.33 9.55
C SER A 94 -0.62 -5.06 8.29
N THR A 95 0.66 -4.92 7.92
CA THR A 95 1.26 -5.69 6.81
C THR A 95 1.16 -7.20 7.02
N ARG A 96 1.09 -7.66 8.27
CA ARG A 96 0.93 -9.07 8.59
C ARG A 96 -0.45 -9.57 8.17
N ASP A 97 -1.51 -8.88 8.57
CA ASP A 97 -2.88 -9.24 8.22
C ASP A 97 -3.06 -9.30 6.70
N ILE A 98 -2.50 -8.30 6.00
CA ILE A 98 -2.55 -8.22 4.54
C ILE A 98 -1.81 -9.39 3.90
N SER A 99 -0.61 -9.74 4.38
CA SER A 99 0.15 -10.88 3.85
C SER A 99 -0.57 -12.21 4.05
N GLU A 100 -1.24 -12.39 5.19
CA GLU A 100 -1.99 -13.62 5.49
C GLU A 100 -3.17 -13.77 4.51
N ILE A 101 -3.95 -12.71 4.29
CA ILE A 101 -5.11 -12.72 3.38
C ILE A 101 -4.69 -12.99 1.92
N ILE A 102 -3.62 -12.33 1.46
CA ILE A 102 -3.10 -12.56 0.11
C ILE A 102 -2.59 -14.01 -0.05
N THR A 103 -2.03 -14.59 1.02
CA THR A 103 -1.58 -15.99 1.03
C THR A 103 -2.74 -16.98 1.04
N GLU A 104 -3.83 -16.67 1.73
CA GLU A 104 -5.06 -17.48 1.71
C GLU A 104 -5.68 -17.55 0.31
N GLU A 105 -5.59 -16.47 -0.47
CA GLU A 105 -6.01 -16.40 -1.88
C GLU A 105 -5.03 -17.09 -2.86
N GLY A 106 -3.98 -17.73 -2.33
CA GLY A 106 -3.06 -18.56 -3.11
C GLY A 106 -1.80 -17.86 -3.59
N PHE A 107 -1.54 -16.63 -3.15
CA PHE A 107 -0.33 -15.88 -3.52
C PHE A 107 0.62 -15.75 -2.33
N SER A 108 1.82 -16.33 -2.45
CA SER A 108 2.84 -16.21 -1.39
C SER A 108 3.48 -14.83 -1.40
N VAL A 109 2.99 -13.92 -0.54
CA VAL A 109 3.53 -12.58 -0.35
C VAL A 109 3.99 -12.42 1.10
N GLY A 110 5.26 -12.10 1.30
CA GLY A 110 5.83 -11.84 2.61
C GLY A 110 5.50 -10.44 3.12
N ARG A 111 5.35 -10.27 4.44
CA ARG A 111 5.12 -8.96 5.09
C ARG A 111 6.14 -7.87 4.74
N ASN A 112 7.37 -8.25 4.38
CA ASN A 112 8.44 -7.32 4.02
C ASN A 112 8.31 -6.79 2.58
N GLN A 113 7.45 -7.42 1.76
CA GLN A 113 7.19 -7.01 0.39
C GLN A 113 6.04 -5.99 0.31
N ILE A 114 5.28 -5.80 1.39
CA ILE A 114 4.15 -4.88 1.44
C ILE A 114 4.66 -3.52 1.91
N GLU A 115 4.49 -2.49 1.08
CA GLU A 115 4.88 -1.12 1.42
C GLU A 115 3.72 -0.43 2.13
N LEU A 116 3.78 -0.42 3.46
CA LEU A 116 2.79 0.25 4.31
C LEU A 116 3.50 1.13 5.34
N ASN A 117 3.36 2.45 5.20
CA ASN A 117 3.99 3.42 6.11
C ASN A 117 3.31 3.45 7.48
N HIS A 118 1.97 3.37 7.48
CA HIS A 118 1.15 3.44 8.69
C HIS A 118 0.09 2.35 8.65
N PRO A 119 -0.17 1.66 9.78
CA PRO A 119 -1.27 0.71 9.86
C PRO A 119 -2.61 1.37 9.54
N ILE A 120 -3.47 0.65 8.83
CA ILE A 120 -4.77 1.17 8.41
C ILE A 120 -5.73 1.11 9.59
N LYS A 121 -6.42 2.23 9.86
CA LYS A 121 -7.35 2.38 10.99
C LYS A 121 -8.76 2.75 10.57
N THR A 122 -9.03 2.84 9.27
CA THR A 122 -10.33 3.23 8.74
C THR A 122 -10.86 2.17 7.78
N ILE A 123 -12.18 2.01 7.76
CA ILE A 123 -12.86 1.21 6.73
C ILE A 123 -12.77 1.91 5.37
N GLY A 124 -12.98 1.15 4.31
CA GLY A 124 -12.99 1.63 2.92
C GLY A 124 -11.92 0.98 2.05
N LEU A 125 -11.78 1.53 0.84
CA LEU A 125 -10.83 1.07 -0.17
C LEU A 125 -9.47 1.74 0.02
N HIS A 126 -8.44 0.94 0.21
CA HIS A 126 -7.07 1.41 0.38
C HIS A 126 -6.18 0.77 -0.68
N THR A 127 -5.53 1.59 -1.51
CA THR A 127 -4.55 1.10 -2.48
C THR A 127 -3.19 0.96 -1.81
N ILE A 128 -2.58 -0.22 -1.92
CA ILE A 128 -1.30 -0.56 -1.29
C ILE A 128 -0.34 -1.07 -2.35
N THR A 129 0.91 -0.61 -2.26
CA THR A 129 1.98 -1.05 -3.16
C THR A 129 2.63 -2.32 -2.60
N ILE A 130 2.79 -3.33 -3.45
CA ILE A 130 3.52 -4.56 -3.14
C ILE A 130 4.75 -4.64 -4.04
N SER A 131 5.92 -4.70 -3.41
CA SER A 131 7.21 -4.86 -4.07
C SER A 131 7.64 -6.34 -4.08
N LEU A 132 7.27 -7.06 -5.14
CA LEU A 132 7.63 -8.48 -5.32
C LEU A 132 9.12 -8.65 -5.63
N HIS A 133 9.67 -7.75 -6.44
CA HIS A 133 11.09 -7.70 -6.80
C HIS A 133 11.52 -6.23 -6.89
N PRO A 134 12.81 -5.86 -6.74
CA PRO A 134 13.26 -4.47 -6.84
C PRO A 134 12.85 -3.73 -8.13
N GLU A 135 12.51 -4.46 -9.20
CA GLU A 135 12.05 -3.92 -10.48
C GLU A 135 10.58 -4.18 -10.78
N VAL A 136 9.89 -4.93 -9.92
CA VAL A 136 8.49 -5.32 -10.13
C VAL A 136 7.71 -4.93 -8.88
N GLN A 137 6.99 -3.82 -9.02
CA GLN A 137 6.07 -3.29 -8.03
C GLN A 137 4.67 -3.28 -8.63
N ILE A 138 3.69 -3.64 -7.82
CA ILE A 138 2.28 -3.66 -8.22
C ILE A 138 1.44 -2.90 -7.21
N SER A 139 0.26 -2.45 -7.64
CA SER A 139 -0.74 -1.84 -6.76
C SER A 139 -1.92 -2.78 -6.59
N VAL A 140 -2.29 -3.02 -5.33
CA VAL A 140 -3.41 -3.89 -4.96
C VAL A 140 -4.39 -3.07 -4.14
N THR A 141 -5.69 -3.29 -4.36
CA THR A 141 -6.73 -2.63 -3.58
C THR A 141 -7.16 -3.50 -2.42
N ILE A 142 -7.15 -2.96 -1.21
CA ILE A 142 -7.60 -3.63 0.00
C ILE A 142 -8.88 -2.97 0.45
N ASN A 143 -9.97 -3.73 0.42
CA ASN A 143 -11.28 -3.30 0.84
C ASN A 143 -11.52 -3.73 2.29
N ILE A 144 -11.53 -2.78 3.22
CA ILE A 144 -11.74 -3.05 4.63
C ILE A 144 -13.18 -2.73 5.02
N ALA A 145 -13.91 -3.72 5.52
CA ALA A 145 -15.33 -3.60 5.86
C ALA A 145 -15.68 -4.36 7.15
N ARG A 146 -16.87 -4.11 7.73
CA ARG A 146 -17.36 -4.85 8.91
C ARG A 146 -17.99 -6.19 8.53
N SER A 147 -18.42 -6.34 7.28
CA SER A 147 -18.97 -7.58 6.73
C SER A 147 -18.68 -7.71 5.23
N THR A 148 -18.81 -8.93 4.69
CA THR A 148 -18.64 -9.21 3.26
C THR A 148 -19.66 -8.49 2.38
N ASN A 149 -20.92 -8.39 2.83
CA ASN A 149 -21.97 -7.63 2.13
C ASN A 149 -21.64 -6.13 2.08
N GLU A 150 -21.07 -5.59 3.16
CA GLU A 150 -20.64 -4.20 3.21
C GLU A 150 -19.48 -3.93 2.25
N ALA A 151 -18.53 -4.86 2.15
CA ALA A 151 -17.43 -4.77 1.20
C ALA A 151 -17.91 -4.72 -0.25
N GLN A 152 -18.93 -5.51 -0.61
CA GLN A 152 -19.52 -5.48 -1.95
C GLN A 152 -20.13 -4.11 -2.27
N ARG A 153 -20.90 -3.54 -1.35
CA ARG A 153 -21.49 -2.19 -1.50
C ARG A 153 -20.42 -1.09 -1.65
N GLN A 154 -19.31 -1.22 -0.92
CA GLN A 154 -18.17 -0.31 -1.07
C GLN A 154 -17.48 -0.46 -2.44
N ALA A 155 -17.40 -1.68 -2.98
CA ALA A 155 -16.85 -1.90 -4.32
C ALA A 155 -17.76 -1.32 -5.43
N GLU A 156 -19.07 -1.26 -5.19
CA GLU A 156 -20.06 -0.60 -6.07
C GLU A 156 -20.02 0.94 -5.97
N GLY A 157 -19.25 1.50 -5.04
CA GLY A 157 -19.04 2.94 -4.88
C GLY A 157 -19.89 3.61 -3.81
N GLU A 158 -20.58 2.86 -2.96
CA GLU A 158 -21.37 3.45 -1.88
C GLU A 158 -20.50 3.94 -0.71
N ASN A 159 -20.65 5.22 -0.34
CA ASN A 159 -19.95 5.84 0.79
C ASN A 159 -20.71 5.60 2.10
N LEU A 160 -20.32 4.55 2.82
CA LEU A 160 -20.99 4.10 4.05
C LEU A 160 -20.61 4.87 5.33
N THR A 161 -19.72 5.86 5.21
CA THR A 161 -19.28 6.72 6.33
C THR A 161 -20.08 8.03 6.39
N SER A 162 -20.96 8.28 5.42
CA SER A 162 -21.80 9.48 5.39
C SER A 162 -22.91 9.41 6.44
N ILE A 163 -23.23 10.55 7.06
CA ILE A 163 -24.27 10.68 8.10
C ILE A 163 -25.63 10.15 7.59
N GLU A 164 -25.92 10.37 6.31
CA GLU A 164 -27.11 9.88 5.59
C GLU A 164 -27.20 8.34 5.57
N ALA A 165 -26.07 7.66 5.36
CA ALA A 165 -26.01 6.19 5.33
C ALA A 165 -26.13 5.56 6.73
N ILE A 166 -25.69 6.28 7.78
CA ILE A 166 -25.71 5.82 9.17
C ILE A 166 -27.09 6.01 9.81
N TYR A 167 -27.77 7.13 9.53
CA TYR A 167 -29.02 7.50 10.19
C TYR A 167 -30.27 7.48 9.30
N GLY A 168 -30.14 7.30 7.97
CA GLY A 168 -31.28 7.25 7.05
C GLY A 168 -32.08 8.56 6.97
N ILE A 169 -31.49 9.68 7.40
CA ILE A 169 -32.13 10.99 7.42
C ILE A 169 -31.90 11.64 6.05
N GLN A 170 -32.96 11.81 5.25
CA GLN A 170 -32.95 12.77 4.16
C GLN A 170 -32.91 14.16 4.79
N GLU A 171 -31.89 14.96 4.52
CA GLU A 171 -31.90 16.38 4.88
C GLU A 171 -33.14 17.03 4.24
N GLN A 172 -34.18 17.28 5.03
CA GLN A 172 -35.17 18.27 4.64
C GLN A 172 -34.44 19.61 4.70
N PRO A 173 -34.31 20.35 3.58
CA PRO A 173 -33.74 21.68 3.65
C PRO A 173 -34.61 22.48 4.61
N LEU A 174 -33.99 22.96 5.69
CA LEU A 174 -34.62 23.85 6.65
C LEU A 174 -34.79 25.20 5.95
N ALA A 175 -35.75 25.28 5.03
CA ALA A 175 -36.17 26.53 4.44
C ALA A 175 -36.63 27.43 5.60
N GLU A 176 -35.83 28.46 5.83
CA GLU A 176 -36.10 29.56 6.76
C GLU A 176 -37.58 29.96 6.65
N LYS A 177 -38.35 29.69 7.70
CA LYS A 177 -39.54 30.48 7.97
C LYS A 177 -39.05 31.83 8.48
N ILE A 178 -38.69 32.71 7.56
CA ILE A 178 -38.76 34.15 7.82
C ILE A 178 -40.25 34.42 7.98
N ASP A 179 -40.68 34.68 9.21
CA ASP A 179 -42.01 35.23 9.50
C ASP A 179 -42.08 36.62 8.85
N ASP A 180 -42.56 36.69 7.60
CA ASP A 180 -43.02 37.93 6.98
C ASP A 180 -44.33 38.33 7.67
N ASN A 181 -44.23 38.97 8.84
CA ASN A 181 -45.37 39.60 9.48
C ASN A 181 -45.07 41.03 9.95
N ASP A 182 -44.24 41.74 9.19
CA ASP A 182 -44.09 43.20 9.28
C ASP A 182 -44.20 43.78 7.87
N GLU A 183 -45.43 43.89 7.34
CA GLU A 183 -45.83 44.95 6.39
C GLU A 183 -47.33 44.81 6.03
N LYS A 184 -48.22 44.96 7.04
CA LYS A 184 -49.56 45.49 6.74
C LYS A 184 -49.50 47.01 6.76
N SER A 185 -49.12 47.54 5.60
CA SER A 185 -49.78 48.67 4.95
C SER A 185 -50.38 49.72 5.88
N VAL A 186 -49.54 50.68 6.27
CA VAL A 186 -49.98 52.07 6.44
C VAL A 186 -50.39 52.56 5.04
N ASN A 187 -51.64 52.31 4.65
CA ASN A 187 -52.30 53.06 3.57
C ASN A 187 -53.81 52.80 3.56
N GLU A 188 -54.54 53.47 4.44
CA GLU A 188 -55.91 53.93 4.13
C GLU A 188 -56.34 55.04 5.10
N LYS A 189 -57.08 56.02 4.57
CA LYS A 189 -57.65 57.25 5.17
C LYS A 189 -56.75 58.49 4.96
N ALA A 190 -57.00 59.37 3.99
CA ALA A 190 -58.26 60.00 3.55
C ALA A 190 -59.08 60.58 4.71
#